data_AF-A0A846D668-F1
#
_entry.id   AF-A0A846D668-F1
#
_cell.length_a   1.000
_cell.length_b   1.000
_cell.length_c   1.000
_cell.angle_alpha   90.00
_cell.angle_beta   90.00
_cell.angle_gamma   90.00
#
_symmetry.space_group_name_H-M   'P 1'
#
loop_
_entity.id
_entity.type
_entity.pdbx_description
1 polymer ?
#
loop_
_entity_poly.entity_id
_entity_poly.type
_entity_poly.pdbx_seq_one_letter_code
_entity_poly.pdbx_strand_id
1 'polypeptide(L)' 'MPINLKGLKRLGIDEISLVKGEGKFIVVLVDLDSGKLIGMIAEKNRQQ' A
#
# COMPACT_ATOMS: atom_id res chain seq x y z
N MET A 1 -4.44 7.93 8.36
CA MET A 1 -3.48 7.26 9.26
C MET A 1 -2.11 7.85 8.97
N PRO A 2 -1.45 8.52 9.92
CA PRO A 2 -0.12 9.09 9.68
C PRO A 2 0.92 7.97 9.61
N ILE A 3 1.77 8.00 8.58
CA ILE A 3 2.85 7.03 8.37
C ILE A 3 4.16 7.66 8.83
N ASN A 4 4.86 6.98 9.75
CA ASN A 4 6.19 7.43 10.18
C ASN A 4 7.24 6.98 9.17
N LEU A 5 7.84 7.93 8.46
CA LEU A 5 8.88 7.69 7.44
C LEU A 5 10.30 7.91 7.98
N LYS A 6 10.46 8.17 9.29
CA LYS A 6 11.78 8.46 9.86
C LYS A 6 12.71 7.25 9.71
N GLY A 7 13.81 7.45 8.99
CA GLY A 7 14.80 6.41 8.74
C GLY A 7 14.49 5.51 7.54
N LEU A 8 13.37 5.73 6.85
CA LEU A 8 13.08 5.04 5.59
C LEU A 8 14.02 5.54 4.50
N LYS A 9 14.74 4.62 3.85
CA LYS A 9 15.65 4.94 2.73
C LYS A 9 15.02 4.59 1.38
N ARG A 10 14.36 3.43 1.28
CA ARG A 10 13.74 2.94 0.05
C ARG A 10 12.32 2.47 0.29
N LEU A 11 11.36 3.19 -0.28
CA LEU A 11 9.94 2.81 -0.25
C LEU A 11 9.60 2.00 -1.51
N GLY A 12 9.04 0.81 -1.30
CA GLY A 12 8.37 0.02 -2.30
C GLY A 12 6.88 0.33 -2.28
N ILE A 13 6.30 0.52 -3.45
CA ILE A 13 4.87 0.70 -3.66
C ILE A 13 4.45 -0.36 -4.66
N ASP A 14 3.44 -1.14 -4.32
CA ASP A 14 2.89 -2.14 -5.23
C ASP A 14 1.37 -2.15 -5.16
N GLU A 15 0.72 -2.50 -6.27
CA GLU A 15 -0.71 -2.61 -6.38
C GLU A 15 -1.10 -4.08 -6.51
N ILE A 16 -1.90 -4.56 -5.56
CA ILE A 16 -2.35 -5.94 -5.51
C ILE A 16 -3.85 -5.99 -5.78
N SER A 17 -4.25 -6.73 -6.81
CA SER A 17 -5.64 -7.09 -7.04
C SER A 17 -6.16 -7.96 -5.91
N LEU A 18 -7.15 -7.47 -5.15
CA LEU A 18 -7.78 -8.22 -4.06
C LEU A 18 -8.58 -9.42 -4.59
N VAL A 19 -9.30 -9.21 -5.70
CA VAL A 19 -10.03 -10.24 -6.42
C VAL A 19 -9.84 -10.02 -7.91
N LYS A 20 -9.32 -11.04 -8.61
CA LYS A 20 -9.02 -10.97 -10.04
C LYS A 20 -10.30 -10.72 -10.83
N GLY A 21 -10.30 -9.65 -11.64
CA GLY A 21 -11.43 -9.30 -12.50
C GLY A 21 -12.51 -8.43 -11.86
N GLU A 22 -12.42 -8.12 -10.55
CA GLU A 22 -13.41 -7.25 -9.88
C GLU A 22 -12.99 -5.77 -9.82
N GLY A 23 -11.82 -5.41 -10.34
CA GLY A 23 -11.31 -4.03 -10.27
C GLY A 23 -11.04 -3.54 -8.85
N LYS A 24 -10.96 -4.47 -7.87
CA LYS A 24 -10.64 -4.15 -6.48
C LYS A 24 -9.16 -4.28 -6.25
N PHE A 25 -8.49 -3.17 -5.93
CA PHE A 25 -7.06 -3.13 -5.69
C PHE A 25 -6.72 -2.57 -4.31
N ILE A 26 -5.57 -2.98 -3.80
CA ILE A 26 -4.96 -2.41 -2.60
C ILE A 26 -3.54 -1.98 -2.94
N VAL A 27 -3.15 -0.79 -2.48
CA VAL A 27 -1.78 -0.32 -2.57
C VAL A 27 -1.06 -0.74 -1.29
N VAL A 28 0.06 -1.44 -1.41
CA VAL A 28 0.94 -1.81 -0.30
C VAL A 28 2.19 -0.95 -0.29
N LEU A 29 2.58 -0.50 0.89
CA LEU A 29 3.77 0.30 1.15
C LEU A 29 4.76 -0.54 1.95
N VAL A 30 5.97 -0.74 1.45
CA VAL A 30 6.97 -1.63 2.04
C VAL A 30 8.30 -0.88 2.17
N ASP A 31 8.97 -1.03 3.31
CA ASP A 31 10.38 -0.66 3.43
C ASP A 31 11.22 -1.72 2.71
N LEU A 32 11.82 -1.38 1.58
CA LEU A 32 12.59 -2.33 0.77
C LEU A 32 13.92 -2.73 1.42
N ASP A 33 14.42 -1.94 2.36
CA ASP A 33 15.68 -2.26 3.04
C ASP A 33 15.45 -3.24 4.19
N SER A 34 14.33 -3.13 4.92
CA SER A 34 13.99 -4.04 6.02
C SER A 34 12.99 -5.15 5.65
N GLY A 35 12.36 -5.07 4.49
CA GLY A 35 11.30 -5.99 4.06
C GLY A 35 10.00 -5.84 4.86
N LYS A 36 9.83 -4.76 5.63
CA LYS A 36 8.67 -4.57 6.51
C LYS A 36 7.54 -3.83 5.81
N LEU A 37 6.32 -4.32 5.98
CA LEU A 37 5.11 -3.61 5.57
C LEU A 37 4.95 -2.34 6.42
N ILE A 38 4.90 -1.20 5.75
CA ILE A 38 4.68 0.13 6.35
C ILE A 38 3.18 0.42 6.45
N GLY A 39 2.41 0.03 5.44
CA GLY A 39 0.97 0.29 5.42
C GLY A 39 0.29 -0.25 4.17
N MET A 40 -1.05 -0.24 4.20
CA MET A 40 -1.88 -0.61 3.07
C MET A 40 -3.00 0.41 2.89
N ILE A 41 -3.29 0.77 1.65
CA ILE A 41 -4.35 1.71 1.29
C ILE A 41 -5.28 0.98 0.34
N ALA A 42 -6.46 0.60 0.83
CA ALA A 42 -7.51 0.08 -0.03
C ALA A 42 -8.21 1.24 -0.74
N GLU A 43 -8.52 1.07 -2.01
CA GLU A 43 -9.34 2.03 -2.73
C GLU A 43 -10.72 2.11 -2.05
N LYS A 44 -11.06 3.30 -1.54
CA LYS A 44 -12.42 3.56 -1.08
C LYS A 44 -13.23 3.96 -2.30
N ASN A 45 -14.16 3.10 -2.72
CA ASN A 45 -15.21 3.47 -3.66
C ASN A 45 -15.88 4.77 -3.17
N ARG A 46 -15.58 5.91 -3.81
CA ARG A 46 -16.30 7.16 -3.59
C ARG A 46 -17.53 7.13 -4.48
N GLN A 47 -18.56 6.41 -4.03
CA GLN A 47 -19.92 6.66 -4.51
C GLN A 47 -20.48 7.79 -3.64
N GLN A 48 -20.48 9.00 -4.19
CA GLN A 48 -21.38 10.10 -3.81
C GLN A 48 -22.12 10.52 -5.08
#